data_AF-A0A6M8HL90-F1
#
_entry.id   AF-A0A6M8HL90-F1
#
_cell.length_a   1.000
_cell.length_b   1.000
_cell.length_c   1.000
_cell.angle_alpha   90.00
_cell.angle_beta   90.00
_cell.angle_gamma   90.00
#
_symmetry.space_group_name_H-M   'P 1'
#
loop_
_entity.id
_entity.type
_entity.pdbx_description
1 polymer ?
#
loop_
_entity_poly.entity_id
_entity_poly.type
_entity_poly.pdbx_seq_one_letter_code
_entity_poly.pdbx_strand_id
1 'polypeptide(L)'
;MIAGMPRLDASDFYLFRSYEKGRADYVTMIADYVPLQDPGGGPNFYDMEHNGYYDINLDQTGTGTPAYAFRFRFYPVVRNITVPVGGKNVAIALINAGQITASDDSAQNVGEIYTISLGSGPFTRLDAV
;
A
#
# COMPACT_ATOMS: atom_id res chain seq x y z
N MET A 1 8.94 16.74 -13.10
CA MET A 1 8.77 15.52 -12.29
C MET A 1 9.34 15.81 -10.92
N ILE A 2 8.51 15.81 -9.88
CA ILE A 2 8.92 15.95 -8.48
C ILE A 2 9.05 14.52 -7.93
N ALA A 3 10.12 14.22 -7.19
CA ALA A 3 10.31 12.91 -6.56
C ALA A 3 9.13 12.63 -5.60
N GLY A 4 8.41 11.52 -5.81
CA GLY A 4 7.24 11.11 -5.02
C GLY A 4 5.97 10.94 -5.84
N MET A 5 5.62 11.90 -6.72
CA MET A 5 4.40 11.81 -7.54
C MET A 5 4.24 10.54 -8.40
N PRO A 6 5.32 9.95 -8.97
CA PRO A 6 5.18 8.71 -9.74
C PRO A 6 4.66 7.52 -8.92
N ARG A 7 4.74 7.56 -7.58
CA ARG A 7 4.26 6.48 -6.69
C ARG A 7 2.74 6.42 -6.58
N LEU A 8 2.04 7.46 -7.03
CA LEU A 8 0.58 7.52 -7.08
C LEU A 8 0.02 7.09 -8.44
N ASP A 9 0.89 6.82 -9.41
CA ASP A 9 0.49 6.36 -10.72
C ASP A 9 0.37 4.84 -10.71
N ALA A 10 -0.83 4.32 -10.92
CA ALA A 10 -1.05 2.89 -11.04
C ALA A 10 -0.39 2.36 -12.32
N SER A 11 0.28 1.22 -12.23
CA SER A 11 0.78 0.51 -13.41
C SER A 11 -0.35 -0.25 -14.09
N ASP A 12 -1.20 -0.90 -13.30
CA ASP A 12 -2.24 -1.81 -13.80
C ASP A 12 -3.51 -1.73 -12.95
N PHE A 13 -4.66 -1.96 -13.58
CA PHE A 13 -5.94 -2.11 -12.90
C PHE A 13 -6.72 -3.28 -13.49
N TYR A 14 -7.18 -4.18 -12.62
CA TYR A 14 -7.95 -5.36 -12.99
C TYR A 14 -9.32 -5.34 -12.32
N LEU A 15 -10.35 -5.69 -13.09
CA LEU A 15 -11.73 -5.78 -12.65
C LEU A 15 -12.37 -7.04 -13.22
N PHE A 16 -12.82 -7.95 -12.37
CA PHE A 16 -13.42 -9.21 -12.81
C PHE A 16 -14.43 -9.74 -11.79
N ARG A 17 -15.38 -10.56 -12.25
CA ARG A 17 -16.26 -11.31 -11.33
C ARG A 17 -15.43 -12.33 -10.54
N SER A 18 -15.60 -12.38 -9.23
CA SER A 18 -14.86 -13.31 -8.39
C SER A 18 -15.18 -14.76 -8.78
N TYR A 19 -14.15 -15.60 -8.91
CA TYR A 19 -14.28 -17.02 -9.31
C TYR A 19 -14.04 -18.00 -8.14
N GLU A 20 -13.70 -17.48 -6.96
CA GLU A 20 -13.52 -18.26 -5.74
C GLU A 20 -14.85 -18.90 -5.29
N LYS A 21 -14.77 -20.12 -4.75
CA LYS A 21 -15.94 -20.87 -4.26
C LYS A 21 -16.69 -20.05 -3.21
N GLY A 22 -17.99 -19.83 -3.44
CA GLY A 22 -18.86 -19.08 -2.52
C GLY A 22 -18.86 -17.56 -2.72
N ARG A 23 -18.18 -17.03 -3.75
CA ARG A 23 -18.11 -15.59 -4.04
C ARG A 23 -18.70 -15.18 -5.39
N ALA A 24 -19.65 -15.96 -5.91
CA ALA A 24 -20.23 -15.72 -7.24
C ALA A 24 -20.91 -14.34 -7.39
N ASP A 25 -21.37 -13.75 -6.29
CA ASP A 25 -22.05 -12.44 -6.26
C ASP A 25 -21.07 -11.25 -6.07
N TYR A 26 -19.76 -11.49 -6.10
CA TYR A 26 -18.74 -10.48 -5.86
C TYR A 26 -18.00 -10.08 -7.14
N VAL A 27 -17.52 -8.85 -7.13
CA VAL A 27 -16.54 -8.32 -8.09
C VAL A 27 -15.23 -8.12 -7.35
N THR A 28 -14.13 -8.59 -7.94
CA THR A 28 -12.78 -8.35 -7.45
C THR A 28 -12.16 -7.19 -8.24
N MET A 29 -11.58 -6.26 -7.49
CA MET A 29 -10.78 -5.14 -8.01
C MET A 29 -9.37 -5.26 -7.49
N ILE A 30 -8.40 -5.04 -8.37
CA ILE A 30 -6.98 -5.02 -8.02
C ILE A 30 -6.36 -3.81 -8.71
N ALA A 31 -5.68 -2.96 -7.95
CA ALA A 31 -4.89 -1.86 -8.47
C ALA A 31 -3.42 -2.11 -8.08
N ASP A 32 -2.55 -2.15 -9.08
CA ASP A 32 -1.12 -2.28 -8.88
C ASP A 32 -0.45 -0.92 -9.03
N TYR A 33 0.35 -0.55 -8.03
CA TYR A 33 1.13 0.69 -7.99
C TYR A 33 2.64 0.41 -7.91
N VAL A 34 3.03 -0.85 -7.75
CA VAL A 34 4.43 -1.27 -7.63
C VAL A 34 4.63 -2.50 -8.52
N PRO A 35 4.80 -2.30 -9.85
CA PRO A 35 4.67 -3.35 -10.85
C PRO A 35 5.68 -4.49 -10.74
N LEU A 36 6.83 -4.25 -10.09
CA LEU A 36 7.86 -5.27 -9.90
C LEU A 36 8.69 -5.01 -8.64
N GLN A 37 8.78 -6.02 -7.77
CA GLN A 37 9.75 -6.09 -6.69
C GLN A 37 10.45 -7.45 -6.71
N ASP A 38 11.61 -7.52 -7.35
CA ASP A 38 12.41 -8.74 -7.41
C ASP A 38 13.13 -9.00 -6.06
N PRO A 39 13.20 -10.25 -5.56
CA PRO A 39 13.89 -10.58 -4.31
C PRO A 39 15.35 -10.13 -4.24
N GLY A 40 16.05 -10.05 -5.38
CA GLY A 40 17.44 -9.57 -5.45
C GLY A 40 17.60 -8.07 -5.14
N GLY A 41 16.52 -7.29 -5.15
CA GLY A 41 16.51 -5.86 -4.82
C GLY A 41 16.51 -5.56 -3.31
N GLY A 42 16.38 -6.59 -2.46
CA GLY A 42 16.37 -6.44 -1.00
C GLY A 42 17.70 -5.93 -0.43
N PRO A 43 17.71 -5.51 0.85
CA PRO A 43 16.60 -5.55 1.81
C PRO A 43 15.67 -4.33 1.72
N ASN A 44 15.88 -3.40 0.78
CA ASN A 44 15.06 -2.21 0.64
C ASN A 44 14.12 -2.34 -0.57
N PHE A 45 12.84 -2.22 -0.31
CA PHE A 45 11.77 -2.29 -1.29
C PHE A 45 11.06 -0.93 -1.39
N TYR A 46 10.32 -0.72 -2.47
CA TYR A 46 9.49 0.48 -2.62
C TYR A 46 8.29 0.41 -1.68
N ASP A 47 8.06 1.51 -0.98
CA ASP A 47 6.93 1.79 -0.12
C ASP A 47 5.81 2.52 -0.88
N MET A 48 4.60 2.46 -0.35
CA MET A 48 3.51 3.31 -0.79
C MET A 48 3.77 4.76 -0.34
N GLU A 49 3.14 5.73 -1.01
CA GLU A 49 3.21 7.14 -0.62
C GLU A 49 2.31 7.39 0.60
N HIS A 50 2.90 7.75 1.74
CA HIS A 50 2.19 7.94 3.01
C HIS A 50 1.43 9.26 3.10
N ASN A 51 1.78 10.25 2.27
CA ASN A 51 1.06 11.52 2.16
C ASN A 51 0.05 11.53 1.00
N GLY A 52 -0.21 10.36 0.42
CA GLY A 52 -1.05 10.15 -0.74
C GLY A 52 -2.42 9.58 -0.42
N TYR A 53 -3.30 9.67 -1.42
CA TYR A 53 -4.58 8.96 -1.46
C TYR A 53 -4.61 8.07 -2.69
N TYR A 54 -5.01 6.82 -2.48
CA TYR A 54 -5.16 5.82 -3.53
C TYR A 54 -6.66 5.52 -3.68
N ASP A 55 -7.28 6.03 -4.74
CA ASP A 55 -8.73 5.98 -4.91
C ASP A 55 -9.11 5.05 -6.07
N ILE A 56 -9.99 4.08 -5.79
CA ILE A 56 -10.70 3.31 -6.83
C ILE A 56 -12.12 3.86 -6.94
N ASN A 57 -12.42 4.45 -8.09
CA ASN A 57 -13.68 5.15 -8.37
C ASN A 57 -14.55 4.32 -9.31
N LEU A 58 -15.80 4.03 -8.90
CA LEU A 58 -16.77 3.26 -9.67
C LEU A 58 -17.99 4.11 -10.01
N ASP A 59 -18.18 4.35 -11.31
CA ASP A 59 -19.43 4.90 -11.84
C ASP A 59 -20.25 3.78 -12.48
N GLN A 60 -21.21 3.25 -11.72
CA GLN A 60 -22.19 2.28 -12.20
C GLN A 60 -23.41 2.92 -12.87
N THR A 61 -23.49 4.26 -12.87
CA THR A 61 -24.66 5.03 -13.33
C THR A 61 -24.46 5.68 -14.70
N GLY A 62 -23.21 5.75 -15.17
CA GLY A 62 -22.86 6.39 -16.44
C GLY A 62 -22.91 7.91 -16.41
N THR A 63 -22.79 8.52 -15.22
CA THR A 63 -22.87 9.97 -15.02
C THR A 63 -21.51 10.67 -15.14
N GLY A 64 -20.41 9.92 -15.22
CA GLY A 64 -19.05 10.44 -15.11
C GLY A 64 -18.65 10.80 -13.68
N THR A 65 -19.51 10.52 -12.69
CA THR A 65 -19.24 10.73 -11.26
C THR A 65 -19.32 9.39 -10.53
N PRO A 66 -18.34 9.04 -9.69
CA PRO A 66 -18.39 7.75 -9.01
C PRO A 66 -19.57 7.70 -8.04
N ALA A 67 -20.35 6.62 -8.15
CA ALA A 67 -21.35 6.27 -7.15
C ALA A 67 -20.69 5.64 -5.91
N TYR A 68 -19.55 4.97 -6.10
CA TYR A 68 -18.71 4.45 -5.02
C TYR A 68 -17.26 4.87 -5.23
N ALA A 69 -16.64 5.36 -4.17
CA ALA A 69 -15.21 5.65 -4.13
C ALA A 69 -14.58 4.91 -2.94
N PHE A 70 -13.59 4.07 -3.21
CA PHE A 70 -12.80 3.39 -2.18
C PHE A 70 -11.46 4.10 -2.06
N ARG A 71 -11.17 4.66 -0.89
CA ARG A 71 -9.91 5.36 -0.61
C ARG A 71 -9.04 4.54 0.31
N PHE A 72 -7.83 4.27 -0.12
CA PHE A 72 -6.78 3.67 0.68
C PHE A 72 -5.80 4.75 1.13
N ARG A 73 -5.36 4.65 2.39
CA ARG A 73 -4.29 5.48 2.94
C ARG A 73 -3.33 4.58 3.70
N PHE A 74 -2.04 4.72 3.38
CA PHE A 74 -0.96 3.90 3.93
C PHE A 74 -0.18 4.69 4.97
N TYR A 75 0.24 4.00 6.02
CA TYR A 75 0.98 4.57 7.14
C TYR A 75 2.19 3.70 7.46
N PRO A 76 3.37 4.31 7.70
CA PRO A 76 4.55 3.57 8.07
C PRO A 76 4.46 3.11 9.52
N VAL A 77 4.97 1.91 9.77
CA VAL A 77 5.20 1.36 11.11
C VAL A 77 6.69 1.06 11.22
N VAL A 78 7.38 1.76 12.12
CA VAL A 78 8.83 1.65 12.31
C VAL A 78 9.14 1.12 13.70
N ARG A 79 9.88 0.00 13.78
CA ARG A 79 10.29 -0.65 15.05
C ARG A 79 11.64 -0.15 15.57
N ASN A 80 12.40 0.59 14.77
CA ASN A 80 13.70 1.17 15.12
C ASN A 80 14.72 0.11 15.63
N ILE A 81 14.83 -1.00 14.91
CA ILE A 81 15.75 -2.10 15.22
C ILE A 81 17.19 -1.59 15.21
N THR A 82 17.98 -2.02 16.20
CA THR A 82 19.38 -1.65 16.35
C THR A 82 20.31 -2.85 16.20
N VAL A 83 21.51 -2.63 15.66
CA VAL A 83 22.59 -3.62 15.60
C VAL A 83 23.81 -3.16 16.40
N PRO A 84 24.59 -4.08 17.00
CA PRO A 84 25.80 -3.73 17.75
C PRO A 84 26.94 -3.33 16.80
N VAL A 85 27.46 -2.11 16.94
CA VAL A 85 28.61 -1.56 16.20
C VAL A 85 29.59 -0.98 17.20
N GLY A 86 30.76 -1.59 17.34
CA GLY A 86 31.81 -1.10 18.25
C GLY A 86 31.36 -0.96 19.71
N GLY A 87 30.52 -1.88 20.20
CA GLY A 87 29.98 -1.85 21.57
C GLY A 87 28.81 -0.90 21.79
N LYS A 88 28.28 -0.27 20.74
CA LYS A 88 27.08 0.59 20.79
C LYS A 88 25.97 0.01 19.92
N ASN A 89 24.73 0.10 20.37
CA ASN A 89 23.57 -0.25 19.56
C ASN A 89 23.20 0.92 18.65
N VAL A 90 23.21 0.69 17.34
CA VAL A 90 22.95 1.71 16.30
C VAL A 90 21.73 1.31 15.50
N ALA A 91 20.77 2.22 15.37
CA ALA A 91 19.57 2.01 14.56
C ALA A 91 19.94 1.85 13.09
N ILE A 92 19.27 0.92 12.40
CA ILE A 92 19.47 0.69 10.97
C ILE A 92 18.34 1.31 10.15
N ALA A 93 18.66 1.78 8.95
CA ALA A 93 17.69 2.29 7.99
C ALA A 93 17.06 1.18 7.10
N LEU A 94 17.47 -0.08 7.28
CA LEU A 94 17.00 -1.20 6.47
C LEU A 94 15.57 -1.59 6.87
N ILE A 95 14.76 -2.03 5.90
CA ILE A 95 13.40 -2.54 6.15
C ILE A 95 13.43 -3.83 6.97
N ASN A 96 14.47 -4.65 6.77
CA ASN A 96 14.65 -5.92 7.47
C ASN A 96 16.03 -5.98 8.14
N ALA A 97 16.08 -6.44 9.39
CA ALA A 97 17.31 -6.71 10.14
C ALA A 97 17.74 -8.18 10.06
N GLY A 98 17.01 -9.00 9.31
CA GLY A 98 17.20 -10.44 9.21
C GLY A 98 16.08 -11.12 8.43
N GLN A 99 16.02 -12.44 8.49
CA GLN A 99 14.99 -13.24 7.81
C GLN A 99 13.62 -13.01 8.46
N ILE A 100 12.60 -12.83 7.63
CA ILE A 100 11.18 -12.88 8.02
C ILE A 100 10.65 -14.26 7.62
N THR A 101 9.86 -14.88 8.51
CA THR A 101 9.16 -16.14 8.24
C THR A 101 7.66 -15.96 8.43
N ALA A 102 6.87 -16.93 8.00
CA ALA A 102 5.41 -16.89 8.18
C ALA A 102 4.98 -16.87 9.66
N SER A 103 5.83 -17.35 10.58
CA SER A 103 5.55 -17.43 12.02
C SER A 103 6.31 -16.41 12.87
N ASP A 104 7.26 -15.68 12.27
CA ASP A 104 8.12 -14.74 12.98
C ASP A 104 8.52 -13.59 12.07
N ASP A 105 8.05 -12.40 12.42
CA ASP A 105 8.33 -11.15 11.74
C ASP A 105 9.20 -10.21 12.60
N SER A 106 9.80 -10.67 13.70
CA SER A 106 10.52 -9.81 14.64
C SER A 106 11.68 -9.04 14.00
N ALA A 107 12.22 -9.57 12.90
CA ALA A 107 13.27 -8.96 12.10
C ALA A 107 12.76 -7.84 11.16
N GLN A 108 11.45 -7.64 11.01
CA GLN A 108 10.87 -6.54 10.23
C GLN A 108 11.03 -5.22 11.01
N ASN A 109 11.81 -4.29 10.46
CA ASN A 109 12.05 -2.96 11.03
C ASN A 109 11.04 -1.94 10.51
N VAL A 110 10.71 -1.98 9.22
CA VAL A 110 9.75 -1.07 8.57
C VAL A 110 8.65 -1.89 7.91
N GLY A 111 7.40 -1.52 8.15
CA GLY A 111 6.23 -2.09 7.49
C GLY A 111 5.18 -1.02 7.22
N GLU A 112 4.09 -1.38 6.56
CA GLU A 112 3.00 -0.47 6.23
C GLU A 112 1.66 -1.07 6.67
N ILE A 113 0.81 -0.22 7.23
CA ILE A 113 -0.59 -0.53 7.48
C ILE A 113 -1.46 0.39 6.63
N TYR A 114 -2.69 -0.02 6.34
CA TYR A 114 -3.61 0.79 5.56
C TYR A 114 -4.98 0.89 6.20
N THR A 115 -5.68 1.99 5.90
CA THR A 115 -7.11 2.18 6.16
C THR A 115 -7.87 2.23 4.85
N ILE A 116 -9.13 1.78 4.85
CA ILE A 116 -10.05 1.90 3.72
C ILE A 116 -11.26 2.74 4.13
N SER A 117 -11.59 3.75 3.33
CA SER A 117 -12.82 4.53 3.43
C SER A 117 -13.70 4.32 2.20
N LEU A 118 -15.02 4.20 2.40
CA LEU A 118 -16.00 4.13 1.31
C LEU A 118 -16.83 5.43 1.27
N GLY A 119 -16.82 6.11 0.13
CA GLY A 119 -17.66 7.26 -0.17
C GLY A 119 -18.78 6.92 -1.15
N SER A 120 -19.97 7.49 -0.95
CA SER A 120 -21.12 7.40 -1.88
C SER A 120 -21.06 8.49 -2.97
N GLY A 121 -19.87 8.79 -3.46
CA GLY A 121 -19.53 9.98 -4.23
C GLY A 121 -18.01 10.19 -4.24
N PRO A 122 -17.49 11.13 -5.05
CA PRO A 122 -16.07 11.43 -5.04
C PRO A 122 -15.66 12.02 -3.69
N PHE A 123 -14.51 11.58 -3.19
CA PHE A 123 -13.90 12.25 -2.05
C PHE A 123 -13.42 13.65 -2.44
N THR A 124 -13.77 14.65 -1.64
CA THR A 124 -13.24 16.00 -1.80
C THR A 124 -11.84 16.08 -1.17
N ARG A 125 -11.01 17.01 -1.64
CA ARG A 125 -9.59 17.10 -1.25
C ARG A 125 -9.37 17.76 0.13
N LEU A 126 -10.35 17.72 1.03
CA LEU A 126 -10.39 18.54 2.26
C LEU A 126 -10.39 17.69 3.55
N ASP A 127 -9.56 16.65 3.60
CA ASP A 127 -9.35 15.86 4.81
C ASP A 127 -7.85 15.87 5.19
N ALA A 128 -7.28 17.07 5.29
CA ALA A 128 -6.02 17.29 5.99
C ALA A 128 -6.36 17.94 7.33
N VAL A 129 -6.49 17.11 8.37
CA VAL A 129 -6.35 17.55 9.77
C VAL A 129 -4.92 17.27 10.18
#